data_AF-A0A4Q3ACD5-F1
#
_entry.id   AF-A0A4Q3ACD5-F1
#
_cell.length_a   1.000
_cell.length_b   1.000
_cell.length_c   1.000
_cell.angle_alpha   90.00
_cell.angle_beta   90.00
_cell.angle_gamma   90.00
#
_symmetry.space_group_name_H-M   'P 1'
#
loop_
_entity.id
_entity.type
_entity.pdbx_description
1 polymer ?
#
loop_
_entity_poly.entity_id
_entity_poly.type
_entity_poly.pdbx_seq_one_letter_code
_entity_poly.pdbx_strand_id
1 'polypeptide(L)'
;MRALPDPNLQYFERAAVEIGNALVRQDPAAALEWARSLSTREGGDAALASVYGAWVNINPSEAWTSLRSETNPSTRMVADFFESWATTDPASASNAVAALSGASRLAAIQATVAGWSEAGATTGDLVRWAGTLSGQQEQDQARGAIASTVAFGDPVVAWQQVQQMKDPQRQAAAFNEVFPSLADVQPLLAQKAVANLPLSKVQKDYFNSLLEPLLNP
;
A
#
# COMPACT_ATOMS: atom_id res chain seq x y z
N MET A 1 7.29 -11.41 -27.05
CA MET A 1 7.38 -12.51 -26.08
C MET A 1 7.96 -11.95 -24.80
N ARG A 2 7.21 -11.99 -23.69
CA ARG A 2 7.74 -11.63 -22.36
C ARG A 2 8.62 -12.80 -21.90
N ALA A 3 9.88 -12.54 -21.56
CA ALA A 3 10.76 -13.56 -21.00
C ALA A 3 10.12 -14.13 -19.72
N LEU A 4 10.06 -15.45 -19.60
CA LEU A 4 9.62 -16.10 -18.38
C LEU A 4 10.65 -15.80 -17.28
N PRO A 5 10.23 -15.50 -16.04
CA PRO A 5 11.16 -15.27 -14.94
C PRO A 5 12.04 -16.51 -14.74
N ASP A 6 13.35 -16.31 -14.50
CA ASP A 6 14.27 -17.41 -14.24
C ASP A 6 13.84 -18.15 -12.96
N PRO A 7 13.48 -19.45 -13.03
CA PRO A 7 13.09 -20.23 -11.87
C PRO A 7 14.17 -20.23 -10.77
N ASN A 8 15.45 -20.19 -11.14
CA ASN A 8 16.56 -20.17 -10.18
C ASN A 8 16.58 -18.88 -9.34
N LEU A 9 16.19 -17.75 -9.93
CA LEU A 9 16.09 -16.49 -9.22
C LEU A 9 14.98 -16.52 -8.17
N GLN A 10 13.83 -17.11 -8.48
CA GLN A 10 12.73 -17.26 -7.51
C GLN A 10 13.14 -18.14 -6.32
N TYR A 11 13.87 -19.22 -6.57
CA TYR A 11 14.39 -20.07 -5.48
C TYR A 11 15.41 -19.33 -4.62
N PHE A 12 16.27 -18.52 -5.24
CA PHE A 12 17.24 -17.70 -4.52
C PHE A 12 16.56 -16.65 -3.63
N GLU A 13 15.58 -15.91 -4.16
CA GLU A 13 14.83 -14.91 -3.40
C GLU A 13 14.16 -15.52 -2.17
N ARG A 14 13.50 -16.68 -2.34
CA ARG A 14 12.87 -17.40 -1.22
C ARG A 14 13.89 -17.85 -0.18
N ALA A 15 15.02 -18.42 -0.60
CA ALA A 15 16.07 -18.84 0.31
C ALA A 15 16.66 -17.64 1.06
N ALA A 16 16.83 -16.49 0.38
CA ALA A 16 17.33 -15.28 0.99
C ALA A 16 16.37 -14.72 2.05
N VAL A 17 15.06 -14.75 1.79
CA VAL A 17 14.03 -14.37 2.78
C VAL A 17 14.13 -15.24 4.04
N GLU A 18 14.16 -16.57 3.88
CA GLU A 18 14.21 -17.50 5.02
C GLU A 18 15.49 -17.33 5.86
N ILE A 19 16.65 -17.21 5.20
CA ILE A 19 17.94 -17.00 5.87
C ILE A 19 17.95 -15.65 6.60
N GLY A 20 17.49 -14.57 5.95
CA GLY A 20 17.41 -13.25 6.56
C GLY A 20 16.56 -13.25 7.83
N ASN A 21 15.37 -13.85 7.77
CA ASN A 21 14.46 -13.97 8.91
C ASN A 21 15.07 -14.78 10.07
N ALA A 22 15.86 -15.81 9.76
CA ALA A 22 16.56 -16.62 10.77
C ALA A 22 17.72 -15.85 11.42
N LEU A 23 18.49 -15.09 10.63
CA LEU A 23 19.63 -14.30 11.13
C LEU A 23 19.18 -13.13 11.98
N VAL A 24 18.10 -12.44 11.60
CA VAL A 24 17.56 -11.29 12.36
C VAL A 24 17.22 -11.65 13.81
N ARG A 25 16.75 -12.87 14.06
CA ARG A 25 16.44 -13.33 15.43
C ARG A 25 17.68 -13.51 16.31
N GLN A 26 18.86 -13.64 15.72
CA GLN A 26 20.13 -13.82 16.43
C GLN A 26 20.88 -12.49 16.55
N ASP A 27 21.07 -11.82 15.43
CA ASP A 27 21.79 -10.56 15.32
C ASP A 27 21.28 -9.78 14.09
N PRO A 28 20.40 -8.78 14.28
CA PRO A 28 19.88 -7.97 13.19
C PRO A 28 20.95 -7.20 12.41
N ALA A 29 22.03 -6.78 13.07
CA ALA A 29 23.11 -6.04 12.41
C ALA A 29 23.90 -6.98 11.49
N ALA A 30 24.25 -8.18 11.96
CA ALA A 30 24.90 -9.19 11.14
C ALA A 30 23.98 -9.67 9.99
N ALA A 31 22.67 -9.78 10.23
CA ALA A 31 21.69 -10.11 9.19
C ALA A 31 21.65 -9.05 8.08
N LEU A 32 21.74 -7.76 8.44
CA LEU A 32 21.83 -6.68 7.47
C LEU A 32 23.15 -6.69 6.70
N GLU A 33 24.28 -6.91 7.35
CA GLU A 33 25.57 -7.04 6.66
C GLU A 33 25.54 -8.19 5.64
N TRP A 34 24.96 -9.32 6.04
CA TRP A 34 24.72 -10.44 5.14
C TRP A 34 23.81 -10.06 3.96
N ALA A 35 22.66 -9.42 4.20
CA ALA A 35 21.75 -9.00 3.13
C ALA A 35 22.40 -7.98 2.18
N ARG A 36 23.19 -7.04 2.71
CA ARG A 36 23.99 -6.09 1.91
C ARG A 36 25.05 -6.79 1.08
N SER A 37 25.63 -7.89 1.54
CA SER A 37 26.56 -8.68 0.72
C SER A 37 25.89 -9.25 -0.55
N LEU A 38 24.56 -9.36 -0.55
CA LEU A 38 23.76 -9.81 -1.68
C LEU A 38 23.26 -8.68 -2.58
N SER A 39 23.33 -7.40 -2.17
CA SER A 39 22.77 -6.26 -2.92
C SER A 39 23.43 -6.00 -4.29
N THR A 40 24.60 -6.60 -4.52
CA THR A 40 25.28 -6.61 -5.83
C THR A 40 24.83 -7.73 -6.76
N ARG A 41 23.92 -8.61 -6.31
CA ARG A 41 23.38 -9.77 -7.03
C ARG A 41 21.86 -9.65 -7.16
N GLU A 42 21.30 -10.34 -8.15
CA GLU A 42 19.84 -10.47 -8.28
C GLU A 42 19.28 -11.09 -6.99
N GLY A 43 18.23 -10.48 -6.41
CA GLY A 43 17.60 -10.89 -5.15
C GLY A 43 18.11 -10.20 -3.87
N GLY A 44 19.15 -9.36 -3.94
CA GLY A 44 19.65 -8.63 -2.76
C GLY A 44 18.64 -7.65 -2.14
N ASP A 45 17.82 -7.00 -2.98
CA ASP A 45 16.73 -6.13 -2.50
C ASP A 45 15.67 -6.91 -1.71
N ALA A 46 15.37 -8.15 -2.11
CA ALA A 46 14.44 -9.02 -1.40
C ALA A 46 15.01 -9.45 -0.04
N ALA A 47 16.31 -9.75 0.03
CA ALA A 47 16.99 -10.06 1.30
C ALA A 47 16.93 -8.87 2.26
N LEU A 48 17.23 -7.66 1.78
CA LEU A 48 17.17 -6.43 2.59
C LEU A 48 15.75 -6.15 3.08
N ALA A 49 14.75 -6.23 2.20
CA ALA A 49 13.34 -6.05 2.56
C ALA A 49 12.90 -7.06 3.62
N SER A 50 13.27 -8.33 3.47
CA SER A 50 12.96 -9.38 4.46
C SER A 50 13.60 -9.09 5.81
N VAL A 51 14.89 -8.72 5.83
CA VAL A 51 15.61 -8.43 7.08
C VAL A 51 14.98 -7.24 7.80
N TYR A 52 14.69 -6.15 7.09
CA TYR A 52 14.03 -4.98 7.68
C TYR A 52 12.60 -5.30 8.16
N GLY A 53 11.83 -6.05 7.37
CA GLY A 53 10.47 -6.48 7.72
C GLY A 53 10.40 -7.43 8.92
N ALA A 54 11.41 -8.28 9.11
CA ALA A 54 11.53 -9.13 10.30
C ALA A 54 12.04 -8.33 11.51
N TRP A 55 13.01 -7.43 11.31
CA TRP A 55 13.62 -6.68 12.40
C TRP A 55 12.63 -5.71 13.03
N VAL A 56 11.78 -5.07 12.23
CA VAL A 56 10.76 -4.15 12.74
C VAL A 56 9.76 -4.82 13.68
N ASN A 57 9.53 -6.13 13.53
CA ASN A 57 8.68 -6.91 14.44
C ASN A 57 9.36 -7.28 15.78
N ILE A 58 10.68 -7.13 15.87
CA ILE A 58 11.46 -7.41 17.10
C ILE A 58 11.75 -6.10 17.84
N ASN A 59 12.31 -5.13 17.13
CA ASN A 59 12.67 -3.83 17.69
C ASN A 59 12.40 -2.72 16.65
N PRO A 60 11.15 -2.21 16.57
CA PRO A 60 10.78 -1.23 15.56
C PRO A 60 11.61 0.04 15.60
N SER A 61 11.99 0.50 16.80
CA SER A 61 12.76 1.74 16.99
C SER A 61 14.18 1.64 16.41
N GLU A 62 14.84 0.51 16.67
CA GLU A 62 16.20 0.25 16.18
C GLU A 62 16.18 -0.02 14.68
N ALA A 63 15.24 -0.84 14.21
CA ALA A 63 15.07 -1.14 12.79
C ALA A 63 14.77 0.14 11.98
N TRP A 64 13.92 1.03 12.52
CA TRP A 64 13.63 2.34 11.92
C TRP A 64 14.86 3.24 11.88
N THR A 65 15.65 3.26 12.95
CA THR A 65 16.89 4.02 13.01
C THR A 65 17.88 3.54 11.93
N SER A 66 18.00 2.22 11.74
CA SER A 66 18.84 1.66 10.69
C SER A 66 18.30 1.96 9.29
N LEU A 67 17.00 1.76 9.04
CA LEU A 67 16.40 2.01 7.71
C LEU A 67 16.59 3.46 7.27
N ARG A 68 16.51 4.43 8.19
CA ARG A 68 16.79 5.84 7.89
C ARG A 68 18.24 6.14 7.54
N SER A 69 19.16 5.30 7.98
CA SER A 69 20.58 5.40 7.63
C SER A 69 20.94 4.66 6.34
N GLU A 70 19.99 3.89 5.78
CA GLU A 70 20.20 3.13 4.55
C GLU A 70 20.39 4.07 3.37
N THR A 71 21.33 3.73 2.49
CA THR A 71 21.60 4.55 1.30
C THR A 71 20.61 4.18 0.19
N ASN A 72 19.72 5.11 -0.18
CA ASN A 72 18.72 4.93 -1.23
C ASN A 72 17.85 3.67 -1.05
N PRO A 73 17.13 3.51 0.09
CA PRO A 73 16.24 2.37 0.27
C PRO A 73 15.17 2.36 -0.83
N SER A 74 14.91 1.19 -1.40
CA SER A 74 13.89 1.04 -2.43
C SER A 74 12.51 1.34 -1.83
N THR A 75 11.59 1.87 -2.65
CA THR A 75 10.21 2.16 -2.20
C THR A 75 9.48 0.89 -1.75
N ARG A 76 9.81 -0.26 -2.33
CA ARG A 76 9.29 -1.56 -1.91
C ARG A 76 9.75 -1.93 -0.51
N MET A 77 11.06 -1.81 -0.23
CA MET A 77 11.60 -2.08 1.11
C MET A 77 10.96 -1.17 2.16
N VAL A 78 10.76 0.11 1.83
CA VAL A 78 10.04 1.04 2.70
C VAL A 78 8.58 0.61 2.90
N ALA A 79 7.87 0.21 1.84
CA ALA A 79 6.50 -0.27 1.95
C ALA A 79 6.41 -1.49 2.87
N ASP A 80 7.20 -2.54 2.60
CA ASP A 80 7.19 -3.79 3.37
C ASP A 80 7.50 -3.53 4.86
N PHE A 81 8.43 -2.60 5.15
CA PHE A 81 8.74 -2.19 6.52
C PHE A 81 7.56 -1.52 7.23
N PHE A 82 6.91 -0.55 6.57
CA PHE A 82 5.80 0.20 7.17
C PHE A 82 4.52 -0.63 7.28
N GLU A 83 4.26 -1.54 6.35
CA GLU A 83 3.16 -2.50 6.44
C GLU A 83 3.35 -3.38 7.67
N SER A 84 4.52 -4.02 7.80
CA SER A 84 4.87 -4.86 8.93
C SER A 84 4.80 -4.11 10.27
N TRP A 85 5.38 -2.91 10.37
CA TRP A 85 5.29 -2.09 11.58
C TRP A 85 3.84 -1.73 11.93
N ALA A 86 3.05 -1.36 10.93
CA ALA A 86 1.66 -0.97 11.11
C ALA A 86 0.76 -2.12 11.58
N THR A 87 1.13 -3.39 11.35
CA THR A 87 0.39 -4.54 11.89
C THR A 87 0.50 -4.68 13.42
N THR A 88 1.59 -4.18 14.02
CA THR A 88 1.90 -4.38 15.45
C THR A 88 1.83 -3.09 16.26
N ASP A 89 2.31 -1.99 15.71
CA ASP A 89 2.23 -0.65 16.31
C ASP A 89 1.78 0.40 15.27
N PRO A 90 0.47 0.40 14.95
CA PRO A 90 -0.17 1.38 14.11
C PRO A 90 0.27 2.83 14.37
N ALA A 91 0.24 3.25 15.63
CA ALA A 91 0.45 4.65 15.99
C ALA A 91 1.88 5.11 15.71
N SER A 92 2.87 4.28 16.06
CA SER A 92 4.28 4.61 15.80
C SER A 92 4.61 4.59 14.31
N ALA A 93 4.11 3.61 13.55
CA ALA A 93 4.29 3.56 12.11
C ALA A 93 3.74 4.83 11.44
N SER A 94 2.50 5.20 11.76
CA SER A 94 1.85 6.42 11.25
C SER A 94 2.59 7.71 11.57
N ASN A 95 3.21 7.81 12.75
CA ASN A 95 4.04 8.95 13.13
C ASN A 95 5.36 8.96 12.34
N ALA A 96 5.98 7.79 12.13
CA ALA A 96 7.25 7.67 11.42
C ALA A 96 7.14 8.04 9.93
N VAL A 97 5.96 7.88 9.31
CA VAL A 97 5.69 8.32 7.92
C VAL A 97 6.03 9.81 7.72
N ALA A 98 5.85 10.65 8.74
CA ALA A 98 6.12 12.08 8.64
C ALA A 98 7.61 12.43 8.44
N ALA A 99 8.52 11.52 8.76
CA ALA A 99 9.96 11.70 8.57
C ALA A 99 10.45 11.28 7.17
N LEU A 100 9.59 10.70 6.34
CA LEU A 100 9.90 10.36 4.95
C LEU A 100 9.53 11.49 4.00
N SER A 101 10.07 11.45 2.78
CA SER A 101 9.73 12.38 1.71
C SER A 101 9.57 11.66 0.36
N GLY A 102 8.99 12.36 -0.61
CA GLY A 102 8.87 11.88 -2.00
C GLY A 102 8.17 10.53 -2.13
N ALA A 103 8.69 9.68 -3.01
CA ALA A 103 8.09 8.38 -3.33
C ALA A 103 8.06 7.42 -2.12
N SER A 104 9.09 7.44 -1.27
CA SER A 104 9.14 6.61 -0.06
C SER A 104 8.04 6.99 0.92
N ARG A 105 7.72 8.28 1.06
CA ARG A 105 6.60 8.73 1.90
C ARG A 105 5.26 8.20 1.39
N LEU A 106 5.02 8.27 0.08
CA LEU A 106 3.76 7.79 -0.53
C LEU A 106 3.61 6.27 -0.39
N ALA A 107 4.70 5.53 -0.59
CA ALA A 107 4.75 4.09 -0.38
C ALA A 107 4.45 3.72 1.08
N ALA A 108 5.09 4.41 2.03
CA ALA A 108 4.85 4.21 3.46
C ALA A 108 3.42 4.55 3.86
N ILE A 109 2.81 5.60 3.29
CA ILE A 109 1.40 5.94 3.54
C ILE A 109 0.49 4.78 3.17
N GLN A 110 0.62 4.27 1.94
CA GLN A 110 -0.20 3.17 1.45
C GLN A 110 0.00 1.90 2.31
N ALA A 111 1.25 1.55 2.60
CA ALA A 111 1.60 0.39 3.40
C ALA A 111 1.08 0.48 4.83
N THR A 112 1.12 1.68 5.44
CA THR A 112 0.60 1.90 6.79
C THR A 112 -0.92 1.69 6.85
N VAL A 113 -1.67 2.10 5.82
CA VAL A 113 -3.12 1.81 5.72
C VAL A 113 -3.35 0.30 5.67
N ALA A 114 -2.59 -0.43 4.86
CA ALA A 114 -2.71 -1.88 4.73
C ALA A 114 -2.45 -2.57 6.08
N GLY A 115 -1.33 -2.25 6.74
CA GLY A 115 -0.99 -2.85 8.03
C GLY A 115 -1.96 -2.48 9.16
N TRP A 116 -2.45 -1.23 9.22
CA TRP A 116 -3.51 -0.86 10.18
C TRP A 116 -4.79 -1.67 9.95
N SER A 117 -5.17 -1.84 8.68
CA SER A 117 -6.37 -2.61 8.34
C SER A 117 -6.21 -4.08 8.73
N GLU A 118 -5.04 -4.66 8.51
CA GLU A 118 -4.72 -6.03 8.93
C GLU A 118 -4.78 -6.18 10.46
N ALA A 119 -4.31 -5.17 11.20
CA ALA A 119 -4.43 -5.11 12.66
C ALA A 119 -5.86 -4.89 13.17
N GLY A 120 -6.84 -4.71 12.28
CA GLY A 120 -8.26 -4.54 12.62
C GLY A 120 -8.67 -3.10 12.93
N ALA A 121 -7.91 -2.09 12.47
CA ALA A 121 -8.31 -0.69 12.61
C ALA A 121 -9.65 -0.41 11.92
N THR A 122 -10.46 0.47 12.51
CA THR A 122 -11.72 0.86 11.87
C THR A 122 -11.46 1.82 10.71
N THR A 123 -12.36 1.86 9.73
CA THR A 123 -12.28 2.87 8.65
C THR A 123 -12.24 4.29 9.19
N GLY A 124 -12.91 4.56 10.32
CA GLY A 124 -12.86 5.86 10.99
C GLY A 124 -11.48 6.25 11.49
N ASP A 125 -10.68 5.28 11.95
CA ASP A 125 -9.30 5.51 12.39
C ASP A 125 -8.39 5.85 11.21
N LEU A 126 -8.48 5.08 10.13
CA LEU A 126 -7.73 5.32 8.89
C LEU A 126 -8.05 6.71 8.33
N VAL A 127 -9.34 7.07 8.26
CA VAL A 127 -9.80 8.37 7.73
C VAL A 127 -9.31 9.53 8.62
N ARG A 128 -9.33 9.36 9.95
CA ARG A 128 -8.81 10.37 10.87
C ARG A 128 -7.33 10.61 10.64
N TRP A 129 -6.53 9.55 10.54
CA TRP A 129 -5.10 9.66 10.26
C TRP A 129 -4.82 10.28 8.89
N ALA A 130 -5.53 9.85 7.84
CA ALA A 130 -5.41 10.44 6.50
C ALA A 130 -5.64 11.97 6.53
N GLY A 131 -6.58 12.44 7.36
CA GLY A 131 -6.85 13.87 7.57
C GLY A 131 -5.73 14.65 8.28
N THR A 132 -4.82 13.97 8.98
CA THR A 132 -3.65 14.61 9.63
C THR A 132 -2.47 14.83 8.67
N LEU A 133 -2.50 14.20 7.48
CA LEU A 133 -1.44 14.35 6.50
C LEU A 133 -1.46 15.76 5.92
N SER A 134 -0.29 16.39 5.87
CA SER A 134 -0.12 17.83 5.59
C SER A 134 -0.27 18.22 4.12
N GLY A 135 -0.12 17.29 3.18
CA GLY A 135 -0.16 17.57 1.75
C GLY A 135 -1.32 16.88 1.04
N GLN A 136 -1.88 17.56 0.03
CA GLN A 136 -3.01 17.04 -0.76
C GLN A 136 -2.68 15.72 -1.45
N GLN A 137 -1.45 15.57 -1.93
CA GLN A 137 -0.99 14.33 -2.57
C GLN A 137 -0.99 13.16 -1.58
N GLU A 138 -0.55 13.39 -0.34
CA GLU A 138 -0.51 12.39 0.71
C GLU A 138 -1.92 12.05 1.22
N GLN A 139 -2.79 13.05 1.35
CA GLN A 139 -4.20 12.83 1.67
C GLN A 139 -4.88 11.98 0.60
N ASP A 140 -4.68 12.28 -0.68
CA ASP A 140 -5.22 11.50 -1.79
C ASP A 140 -4.65 10.08 -1.83
N GLN A 141 -3.35 9.91 -1.55
CA GLN A 141 -2.72 8.60 -1.45
C GLN A 141 -3.35 7.75 -0.35
N ALA A 142 -3.52 8.32 0.85
CA ALA A 142 -4.15 7.62 1.97
C ALA A 142 -5.61 7.28 1.66
N ARG A 143 -6.38 8.22 1.10
CA ARG A 143 -7.78 8.01 0.72
C ARG A 143 -7.93 6.93 -0.33
N GLY A 144 -7.06 6.90 -1.34
CA GLY A 144 -7.00 5.84 -2.34
C GLY A 144 -6.77 4.48 -1.68
N ALA A 145 -5.75 4.37 -0.82
CA ALA A 145 -5.46 3.13 -0.10
C ALA A 145 -6.64 2.67 0.79
N ILE A 146 -7.29 3.61 1.49
CA ILE A 146 -8.47 3.31 2.33
C ILE A 146 -9.63 2.83 1.44
N ALA A 147 -9.88 3.51 0.31
CA ALA A 147 -10.93 3.14 -0.63
C ALA A 147 -10.74 1.71 -1.14
N SER A 148 -9.53 1.36 -1.58
CA SER A 148 -9.20 0.01 -2.04
C SER A 148 -9.39 -1.03 -0.94
N THR A 149 -8.98 -0.71 0.29
CA THR A 149 -9.08 -1.60 1.45
C THR A 149 -10.54 -1.93 1.80
N VAL A 150 -11.43 -0.94 1.75
CA VAL A 150 -12.82 -1.11 2.18
C VAL A 150 -13.80 -1.36 1.04
N ALA A 151 -13.33 -1.36 -0.23
CA ALA A 151 -14.19 -1.46 -1.42
C ALA A 151 -15.16 -2.66 -1.37
N PHE A 152 -14.68 -3.82 -0.94
CA PHE A 152 -15.50 -5.03 -0.91
C PHE A 152 -16.47 -5.07 0.30
N GLY A 153 -16.03 -4.61 1.47
CA GLY A 153 -16.84 -4.67 2.70
C GLY A 153 -17.81 -3.51 2.88
N ASP A 154 -17.42 -2.32 2.42
CA ASP A 154 -18.19 -1.07 2.50
C ASP A 154 -17.95 -0.20 1.25
N PRO A 155 -18.52 -0.56 0.09
CA PRO A 155 -18.31 0.16 -1.15
C PRO A 155 -18.80 1.62 -1.12
N VAL A 156 -19.78 1.92 -0.26
CA VAL A 156 -20.30 3.29 -0.11
C VAL A 156 -19.28 4.16 0.59
N VAL A 157 -18.66 3.67 1.67
CA VAL A 157 -17.58 4.39 2.35
C VAL A 157 -16.33 4.47 1.47
N ALA A 158 -16.01 3.41 0.71
CA ALA A 158 -14.94 3.46 -0.27
C ALA A 158 -15.17 4.59 -1.28
N TRP A 159 -16.37 4.69 -1.84
CA TRP A 159 -16.76 5.78 -2.75
C TRP A 159 -16.64 7.16 -2.10
N GLN A 160 -17.03 7.32 -0.83
CA GLN A 160 -16.87 8.58 -0.11
C GLN A 160 -15.40 9.02 0.00
N GLN A 161 -14.45 8.08 0.09
CA GLN A 161 -13.03 8.42 0.06
C GLN A 161 -12.59 8.86 -1.35
N VAL A 162 -13.00 8.13 -2.38
CA VAL A 162 -12.72 8.48 -3.79
C VAL A 162 -13.23 9.88 -4.14
N GLN A 163 -14.45 10.21 -3.71
CA GLN A 163 -15.07 11.50 -3.99
C GLN A 163 -14.31 12.68 -3.33
N GLN A 164 -13.59 12.43 -2.24
CA GLN A 164 -12.83 13.46 -1.54
C GLN A 164 -11.47 13.74 -2.18
N MET A 165 -10.98 12.85 -3.05
CA MET A 165 -9.68 13.00 -3.72
C MET A 165 -9.66 14.19 -4.67
N LYS A 166 -8.52 14.90 -4.74
CA LYS A 166 -8.37 16.12 -5.56
C LYS A 166 -7.59 15.89 -6.85
N ASP A 167 -6.67 14.94 -6.86
CA ASP A 167 -5.95 14.51 -8.04
C ASP A 167 -6.87 13.69 -8.96
N PRO A 168 -7.19 14.17 -10.18
CA PRO A 168 -8.14 13.49 -11.06
C PRO A 168 -7.65 12.10 -11.53
N GLN A 169 -6.32 11.91 -11.67
CA GLN A 169 -5.77 10.64 -12.13
C GLN A 169 -5.87 9.59 -11.03
N ARG A 170 -5.50 9.94 -9.79
CA ARG A 170 -5.67 9.03 -8.64
C ARG A 170 -7.14 8.78 -8.35
N GLN A 171 -7.99 9.80 -8.44
CA GLN A 171 -9.43 9.66 -8.24
C GLN A 171 -10.03 8.68 -9.26
N ALA A 172 -9.67 8.81 -10.54
CA ALA A 172 -10.14 7.88 -11.57
C ALA A 172 -9.61 6.45 -11.35
N ALA A 173 -8.34 6.28 -10.94
CA ALA A 173 -7.78 4.97 -10.63
C ALA A 173 -8.52 4.29 -9.46
N ALA A 174 -8.70 5.01 -8.35
CA ALA A 174 -9.43 4.50 -7.19
C ALA A 174 -10.92 4.24 -7.51
N PHE A 175 -11.54 5.07 -8.36
CA PHE A 175 -12.89 4.83 -8.83
C PHE A 175 -13.01 3.51 -9.60
N ASN A 176 -12.06 3.21 -10.49
CA ASN A 176 -12.08 1.96 -11.25
C ASN A 176 -12.06 0.72 -10.33
N GLU A 177 -11.35 0.79 -9.20
CA GLU A 177 -11.25 -0.29 -8.21
C GLU A 177 -12.54 -0.43 -7.39
N VAL A 178 -13.14 0.69 -6.98
CA VAL A 178 -14.34 0.71 -6.12
C VAL A 178 -15.63 0.46 -6.91
N PHE A 179 -15.65 0.80 -8.20
CA PHE A 179 -16.86 0.81 -9.00
C PHE A 179 -17.60 -0.54 -9.05
N PRO A 180 -16.96 -1.70 -9.28
CA PRO A 180 -17.69 -2.97 -9.40
C PRO A 180 -18.53 -3.29 -8.15
N SER A 181 -17.95 -3.15 -6.97
CA SER A 181 -18.65 -3.35 -5.68
C SER A 181 -19.70 -2.27 -5.42
N LEU A 182 -19.44 -1.03 -5.82
CA LEU A 182 -20.42 0.06 -5.68
C LEU A 182 -21.63 -0.15 -6.60
N ALA A 183 -21.39 -0.61 -7.84
CA ALA A 183 -22.43 -0.88 -8.81
C ALA A 183 -23.35 -2.02 -8.34
N ASP A 184 -22.78 -3.08 -7.78
CA ASP A 184 -23.53 -4.23 -7.24
C ASP A 184 -24.41 -3.84 -6.04
N VAL A 185 -23.87 -3.08 -5.08
CA VAL A 185 -24.57 -2.73 -3.84
C VAL A 185 -25.50 -1.52 -4.00
N GLN A 186 -25.10 -0.50 -4.78
CA GLN A 186 -25.85 0.75 -5.00
C GLN A 186 -25.74 1.25 -6.45
N PRO A 187 -26.43 0.60 -7.42
CA PRO A 187 -26.29 0.92 -8.84
C PRO A 187 -26.70 2.36 -9.20
N LEU A 188 -27.69 2.93 -8.52
CA LEU A 188 -28.09 4.34 -8.72
C LEU A 188 -27.02 5.33 -8.24
N LEU A 189 -26.29 4.99 -7.17
CA LEU A 189 -25.17 5.81 -6.70
C LEU A 189 -23.99 5.69 -7.66
N ALA A 190 -23.67 4.48 -8.10
CA ALA A 190 -22.64 4.23 -9.12
C ALA A 190 -22.93 4.99 -10.43
N GLN A 191 -24.18 4.98 -10.91
CA GLN A 191 -24.58 5.75 -12.09
C GLN A 191 -24.32 7.26 -11.92
N LYS A 192 -24.68 7.83 -10.76
CA LYS A 192 -24.41 9.24 -10.44
C LYS A 192 -22.90 9.52 -10.38
N ALA A 193 -22.11 8.59 -9.84
CA ALA A 193 -20.65 8.72 -9.78
C ALA A 193 -20.03 8.81 -11.18
N VAL A 194 -20.43 7.92 -12.12
CA VAL A 194 -19.97 7.94 -13.52
C VAL A 194 -20.30 9.27 -14.20
N ALA A 195 -21.48 9.82 -13.95
CA ALA A 195 -21.90 11.09 -14.54
C ALA A 195 -21.03 12.27 -14.08
N ASN A 196 -20.70 12.31 -12.78
CA ASN A 196 -20.07 13.46 -12.11
C ASN A 196 -18.54 13.46 -12.15
N LEU A 197 -17.90 12.32 -12.35
CA LEU A 197 -16.44 12.26 -12.44
C LEU A 197 -15.93 12.78 -13.78
N PRO A 198 -14.70 13.36 -13.82
CA PRO A 198 -14.04 13.83 -15.03
C PRO A 198 -13.49 12.65 -15.87
N LEU A 199 -14.36 11.69 -16.20
CA LEU A 199 -14.05 10.52 -17.02
C LEU A 199 -14.17 10.87 -18.51
N SER A 200 -13.33 10.23 -19.33
CA SER A 200 -13.48 10.27 -20.78
C SER A 200 -14.80 9.63 -21.22
N LYS A 201 -15.28 9.98 -22.41
CA LYS A 201 -16.49 9.37 -22.98
C LYS A 201 -16.42 7.84 -23.00
N VAL A 202 -15.28 7.28 -23.42
CA VAL A 202 -15.05 5.83 -23.47
C VAL A 202 -15.18 5.19 -22.09
N GLN A 203 -14.63 5.82 -21.05
CA GLN A 203 -14.77 5.33 -19.67
C GLN A 203 -16.22 5.39 -19.20
N LYS A 204 -16.93 6.48 -19.48
CA LYS A 204 -18.37 6.59 -19.12
C LYS A 204 -19.21 5.52 -19.81
N ASP A 205 -18.99 5.30 -21.11
CA ASP A 205 -19.70 4.28 -21.88
C ASP A 205 -19.42 2.87 -21.32
N TYR A 206 -18.15 2.56 -20.98
CA TYR A 206 -17.79 1.30 -20.33
C TYR A 206 -18.53 1.09 -19.00
N PHE A 207 -18.48 2.06 -18.09
CA PHE A 207 -19.14 1.92 -16.78
C PHE A 207 -20.66 1.85 -16.88
N ASN A 208 -21.26 2.62 -17.79
CA ASN A 208 -22.70 2.56 -18.02
C ASN A 208 -23.12 1.17 -18.53
N SER A 209 -22.34 0.53 -19.42
CA SER A 209 -22.63 -0.82 -19.89
C SER A 209 -22.64 -1.88 -18.76
N LEU A 210 -21.83 -1.67 -17.71
CA LEU A 210 -21.83 -2.54 -16.53
C LEU A 210 -23.05 -2.30 -15.63
N LEU A 211 -23.66 -1.11 -15.68
CA LEU A 211 -24.84 -0.76 -14.88
C LEU A 211 -26.17 -1.13 -15.53
N GLU A 212 -26.22 -1.20 -16.87
CA GLU A 212 -27.44 -1.56 -17.62
C GLU A 212 -28.17 -2.80 -17.07
N PRO A 213 -27.51 -3.95 -16.84
CA PRO A 213 -28.21 -5.13 -16.30
C PRO A 213 -28.62 -4.97 -14.83
N LEU A 214 -27.97 -4.09 -14.07
CA LEU A 214 -28.27 -3.86 -12.64
C LEU A 214 -29.42 -2.88 -12.45
N LEU A 215 -29.62 -1.96 -13.39
CA LEU A 215 -30.67 -0.94 -13.35
C LEU A 215 -31.99 -1.41 -14.00
N ASN A 216 -31.92 -2.41 -14.88
CA ASN A 216 -33.08 -2.97 -15.58
C ASN A 216 -33.08 -4.51 -15.44
N PRO A 217 -33.40 -5.05 -14.25
CA PRO A 217 -33.36 -6.48 -13.96
C PRO A 217 -34.48 -7.29 -14.62
#